data_AF-A0A7S1V5W5-F1
#
_entry.id   AF-A0A7S1V5W5-F1
#
_cell.length_a   1.000
_cell.length_b   1.000
_cell.length_c   1.000
_cell.angle_alpha   90.00
_cell.angle_beta   90.00
_cell.angle_gamma   90.00
#
_symmetry.space_group_name_H-M   'P 1'
#
loop_
_entity.id
_entity.type
_entity.pdbx_description
1 polymer ?
#
loop_
_entity_poly.entity_id
_entity_poly.type
_entity_poly.pdbx_seq_one_letter_code
_entity_poly.pdbx_strand_id
1 'polypeptide(L)'
;TTEVQAEAATPVSPVLPRRLITVFGLESSGTTFVAKTLASIGGVMFREGSQHQNQLFENRSLEVSHISQPWGWHCETNIRPSVIPALYPATCGESMSKQGKLRSRRSRTSFDPSPDVLGPVSRECRDLGAVDDRYPEKSFTYPVRYFVNITSHVEWYRSRGVDATAVIVLRDKSIGHYSRYLEHCGIEGEVEEDEKVGLGLIEEALERLPAMYSDSSSPPVVMVQYESLLLLGEFFLIRLLRELRLPTNGNKLPVFKNGNAKYIKEFSMLHKEKQTSRTAFSRQRHTGLLGKRLRKGTTLEDS
;
A
#
# COMPACT_ATOMS: atom_id res chain seq x y z
N THR A 1 -34.87 17.89 -15.96
CA THR A 1 -33.63 17.77 -16.74
C THR A 1 -33.26 16.31 -16.77
N THR A 2 -33.39 15.68 -17.94
CA THR A 2 -32.97 14.29 -18.17
C THR A 2 -31.45 14.32 -18.29
N GLU A 3 -30.75 13.93 -17.24
CA GLU A 3 -29.30 13.78 -17.25
C GLU A 3 -28.99 12.62 -18.20
N VAL A 4 -28.46 12.93 -19.38
CA VAL A 4 -28.01 11.91 -20.33
C VAL A 4 -26.84 11.21 -19.67
N GLN A 5 -27.09 10.04 -19.06
CA GLN A 5 -26.03 9.21 -18.51
C GLN A 5 -25.16 8.77 -19.69
N ALA A 6 -23.96 9.34 -19.79
CA ALA A 6 -22.96 8.88 -20.74
C ALA A 6 -22.77 7.37 -20.53
N GLU A 7 -23.02 6.59 -21.58
CA GLU A 7 -22.88 5.15 -21.55
C GLU A 7 -21.44 4.81 -21.16
N ALA A 8 -21.26 4.09 -20.06
CA ALA A 8 -19.93 3.75 -19.58
C ALA A 8 -19.20 2.91 -20.65
N ALA A 9 -17.94 3.24 -20.92
CA ALA A 9 -17.13 2.49 -21.86
C ALA A 9 -17.10 1.00 -21.46
N THR A 10 -17.23 0.12 -22.45
CA THR A 10 -17.12 -1.32 -22.22
C THR A 10 -15.64 -1.71 -22.23
N PRO A 11 -15.16 -2.50 -21.25
CA PRO A 11 -13.77 -2.96 -21.24
C PRO A 11 -13.43 -3.75 -22.51
N VAL A 12 -12.20 -3.57 -23.01
CA VAL A 12 -11.73 -4.22 -24.25
C VAL A 12 -11.53 -5.74 -24.12
N SER A 13 -11.58 -6.27 -22.90
CA SER A 13 -11.37 -7.68 -22.61
C SER A 13 -12.27 -8.13 -21.47
N PRO A 14 -12.88 -9.34 -21.54
CA PRO A 14 -13.81 -9.80 -20.52
C PRO A 14 -13.12 -10.13 -19.18
N VAL A 15 -11.79 -10.23 -19.14
CA VAL A 15 -11.02 -10.42 -17.89
C VAL A 15 -10.84 -9.13 -17.10
N LEU A 16 -11.15 -7.98 -17.70
CA LEU A 16 -11.12 -6.69 -17.02
C LEU A 16 -12.48 -6.40 -16.36
N PRO A 17 -12.49 -5.81 -15.16
CA PRO A 17 -13.73 -5.34 -14.56
C PRO A 17 -14.24 -4.11 -15.31
N ARG A 18 -15.54 -3.84 -15.24
CA ARG A 18 -16.08 -2.55 -15.75
C ARG A 18 -15.59 -1.37 -14.92
N ARG A 19 -15.45 -1.59 -13.61
CA ARG A 19 -15.03 -0.58 -12.65
C ARG A 19 -13.98 -1.14 -11.71
N LEU A 20 -12.90 -0.38 -11.50
CA LEU A 20 -11.81 -0.75 -10.61
C LEU A 20 -11.59 0.36 -9.58
N ILE A 21 -11.61 -0.01 -8.30
CA ILE A 21 -11.18 0.88 -7.21
C ILE A 21 -9.91 0.27 -6.63
N THR A 22 -8.78 0.94 -6.81
CA THR A 22 -7.50 0.49 -6.24
C THR A 22 -7.12 1.39 -5.08
N VAL A 23 -7.03 0.81 -3.88
CA VAL A 23 -6.64 1.50 -2.66
C VAL A 23 -5.13 1.42 -2.48
N PHE A 24 -4.49 2.58 -2.50
CA PHE A 24 -3.06 2.77 -2.34
C PHE A 24 -2.73 3.44 -1.02
N GLY A 25 -1.53 3.18 -0.51
CA GLY A 25 -0.95 3.97 0.56
C GLY A 25 0.31 3.33 1.10
N LEU A 26 1.03 4.10 1.91
CA LEU A 26 2.32 3.72 2.46
C LEU A 26 2.24 2.65 3.56
N GLU A 27 1.08 2.49 4.16
CA GLU A 27 0.91 1.64 5.33
C GLU A 27 -0.20 0.62 5.10
N SER A 28 0.04 -0.62 5.51
CA SER A 28 -0.80 -1.75 5.16
C SER A 28 -2.15 -1.76 5.90
N SER A 29 -2.20 -1.51 7.21
CA SER A 29 -3.43 -1.68 8.00
C SER A 29 -4.54 -0.67 7.64
N GLY A 30 -4.20 0.60 7.45
CA GLY A 30 -5.15 1.64 7.09
C GLY A 30 -5.70 1.47 5.69
N THR A 31 -4.83 1.19 4.72
CA THR A 31 -5.22 0.89 3.34
C THR A 31 -6.04 -0.40 3.24
N THR A 32 -5.66 -1.44 3.99
CA THR A 32 -6.42 -2.71 4.08
C THR A 32 -7.81 -2.46 4.66
N PHE A 33 -7.92 -1.65 5.72
CA PHE A 33 -9.20 -1.31 6.34
C PHE A 33 -10.14 -0.60 5.34
N VAL A 34 -9.64 0.41 4.64
CA VAL A 34 -10.42 1.15 3.64
C VAL A 34 -10.84 0.22 2.51
N ALA A 35 -9.92 -0.56 1.95
CA ALA A 35 -10.22 -1.48 0.86
C ALA A 35 -11.24 -2.57 1.25
N LYS A 36 -11.10 -3.20 2.42
CA LYS A 36 -12.09 -4.18 2.92
C LYS A 36 -13.46 -3.54 3.13
N THR A 37 -13.49 -2.31 3.64
CA THR A 37 -14.72 -1.55 3.83
C THR A 37 -15.43 -1.29 2.49
N LEU A 38 -14.68 -0.79 1.50
CA LEU A 38 -15.22 -0.51 0.17
C LEU A 38 -15.68 -1.80 -0.54
N ALA A 39 -14.92 -2.89 -0.43
CA ALA A 39 -15.29 -4.18 -1.00
C ALA A 39 -16.60 -4.72 -0.38
N SER A 40 -16.67 -4.71 0.96
CA SER A 40 -17.86 -5.13 1.71
C SER A 40 -19.10 -4.32 1.32
N ILE A 41 -18.97 -3.00 1.17
CA ILE A 41 -20.09 -2.12 0.79
C ILE A 41 -20.45 -2.28 -0.69
N GLY A 42 -19.46 -2.50 -1.55
CA GLY A 42 -19.67 -2.80 -2.97
C GLY A 42 -20.27 -4.19 -3.22
N GLY A 43 -20.38 -5.04 -2.20
CA GLY A 43 -20.83 -6.42 -2.36
C GLY A 43 -19.85 -7.27 -3.18
N VAL A 44 -18.56 -6.91 -3.17
CA VAL A 44 -17.51 -7.58 -3.93
C VAL A 44 -16.47 -8.17 -2.99
N MET A 45 -15.74 -9.16 -3.48
CA MET A 45 -14.64 -9.73 -2.72
C MET A 45 -13.47 -8.75 -2.65
N PHE A 46 -12.91 -8.65 -1.46
CA PHE A 46 -11.67 -7.92 -1.23
C PHE A 46 -10.48 -8.65 -1.86
N ARG A 47 -9.62 -7.92 -2.59
CA ARG A 47 -8.39 -8.44 -3.17
C ARG A 47 -7.16 -7.78 -2.56
N GLU A 48 -6.24 -8.60 -2.07
CA GLU A 48 -4.95 -8.19 -1.51
C GLU A 48 -3.84 -8.37 -2.56
N GLY A 49 -3.38 -7.26 -3.16
CA GLY A 49 -2.31 -7.20 -4.15
C GLY A 49 -2.46 -8.15 -5.34
N SER A 50 -1.41 -8.93 -5.61
CA SER A 50 -1.35 -9.90 -6.73
C SER A 50 -1.86 -11.30 -6.38
N GLN A 51 -2.53 -11.48 -5.23
CA GLN A 51 -3.01 -12.81 -4.85
C GLN A 51 -4.08 -13.31 -5.84
N HIS A 52 -3.78 -14.43 -6.50
CA HIS A 52 -4.70 -15.11 -7.41
C HIS A 52 -5.94 -15.57 -6.65
N GLN A 53 -7.12 -15.22 -7.16
CA GLN A 53 -8.39 -15.76 -6.65
C GLN A 53 -8.91 -16.79 -7.63
N ASN A 54 -9.13 -18.02 -7.14
CA ASN A 54 -9.63 -19.13 -7.96
C ASN A 54 -11.14 -19.03 -8.26
N GLN A 55 -11.81 -17.97 -7.82
CA GLN A 55 -13.23 -17.78 -8.06
C GLN A 55 -13.43 -16.87 -9.27
N LEU A 56 -13.99 -17.45 -10.33
CA LEU A 56 -14.55 -16.71 -11.44
C LEU A 56 -15.72 -15.89 -10.89
N PHE A 57 -15.52 -14.59 -10.73
CA PHE A 57 -16.61 -13.68 -10.38
C PHE A 57 -17.60 -13.63 -11.54
N GLU A 58 -18.82 -14.14 -11.31
CA GLU A 58 -19.92 -14.08 -12.28
C GLU A 58 -20.35 -12.64 -12.58
N ASN A 59 -20.04 -11.69 -11.67
CA ASN A 59 -20.37 -10.28 -11.81
C ASN A 59 -19.11 -9.39 -11.69
N ARG A 60 -18.38 -9.22 -12.81
CA ARG A 60 -17.17 -8.37 -12.92
C ARG A 60 -17.49 -6.88 -13.08
N SER A 61 -18.62 -6.41 -12.55
CA SER A 61 -19.00 -5.00 -12.65
C SER A 61 -18.10 -4.10 -11.81
N LEU A 62 -17.64 -4.58 -10.65
CA LEU A 62 -16.77 -3.84 -9.73
C LEU A 62 -15.67 -4.76 -9.20
N GLU A 63 -14.45 -4.23 -9.13
CA GLU A 63 -13.32 -4.83 -8.41
C GLU A 63 -12.77 -3.81 -7.41
N VAL A 64 -12.47 -4.26 -6.19
CA VAL A 64 -11.76 -3.47 -5.19
C VAL A 64 -10.43 -4.14 -4.86
N SER A 65 -9.34 -3.48 -5.27
CA SER A 65 -7.97 -3.93 -5.06
C SER A 65 -7.29 -3.13 -3.95
N HIS A 66 -6.37 -3.77 -3.23
CA HIS A 66 -5.53 -3.14 -2.22
C HIS A 66 -4.05 -3.33 -2.55
N ILE A 67 -3.29 -2.23 -2.53
CA ILE A 67 -1.86 -2.20 -2.82
C ILE A 67 -1.17 -1.29 -1.78
N SER A 68 -0.61 -1.88 -0.74
CA SER A 68 0.33 -1.18 0.15
C SER A 68 1.67 -0.97 -0.58
N GLN A 69 2.24 0.23 -0.44
CA GLN A 69 3.53 0.60 -1.03
C GLN A 69 4.61 0.67 0.05
N PRO A 70 5.80 0.08 -0.13
CA PRO A 70 6.06 -0.99 -1.10
C PRO A 70 5.23 -2.24 -0.80
N TRP A 71 5.03 -3.06 -1.83
CA TRP A 71 4.40 -4.38 -1.70
C TRP A 71 5.46 -5.46 -1.49
N GLY A 72 5.21 -6.40 -0.57
CA GLY A 72 6.09 -7.54 -0.29
C GLY A 72 6.88 -7.39 1.02
N TRP A 73 7.51 -8.48 1.45
CA TRP A 73 8.33 -8.56 2.67
C TRP A 73 9.79 -8.72 2.26
N HIS A 74 10.71 -7.90 2.76
CA HIS A 74 12.15 -8.14 3.02
C HIS A 74 12.89 -6.80 3.15
N CYS A 75 13.58 -6.59 4.28
CA CYS A 75 14.64 -5.58 4.46
C CYS A 75 16.03 -6.24 4.55
N GLU A 76 16.16 -7.47 4.05
CA GLU A 76 17.38 -8.28 4.17
C GLU A 76 18.06 -8.54 2.82
N THR A 77 17.63 -7.86 1.77
CA THR A 77 18.19 -8.07 0.45
C THR A 77 18.59 -6.73 -0.15
N ASN A 78 19.83 -6.61 -0.64
CA ASN A 78 20.34 -5.54 -1.52
C ASN A 78 19.55 -5.41 -2.85
N ILE A 79 18.30 -5.87 -2.89
CA ILE A 79 17.39 -5.78 -4.02
C ILE A 79 16.77 -4.40 -3.96
N ARG A 80 17.22 -3.54 -4.87
CA ARG A 80 16.55 -2.26 -5.11
C ARG A 80 15.09 -2.55 -5.51
N PRO A 81 14.10 -2.00 -4.78
CA PRO A 81 12.72 -2.27 -5.08
C PRO A 81 12.40 -1.75 -6.49
N SER A 82 11.79 -2.60 -7.30
CA SER A 82 11.43 -2.23 -8.68
C SER A 82 10.09 -1.50 -8.69
N VAL A 83 9.97 -0.46 -9.52
CA VAL A 83 8.67 0.17 -9.79
C VAL A 83 8.07 -0.52 -11.02
N ILE A 84 6.91 -1.14 -10.87
CA ILE A 84 6.17 -1.76 -11.97
C ILE A 84 5.07 -0.80 -12.46
N PRO A 85 4.72 -0.84 -13.76
CA PRO A 85 3.76 0.11 -14.32
C PRO A 85 2.31 -0.17 -13.90
N ALA A 86 1.91 -1.44 -13.78
CA ALA A 86 0.55 -1.82 -13.40
C ALA A 86 0.52 -3.22 -12.80
N LEU A 87 -0.45 -3.47 -11.91
CA LEU A 87 -0.90 -4.83 -11.61
C LEU A 87 -1.98 -5.25 -12.58
N TYR A 88 -1.78 -6.40 -13.21
CA TYR A 88 -2.78 -7.09 -14.01
C TYR A 88 -3.93 -7.65 -13.15
N PRO A 89 -5.08 -7.96 -13.77
CA PRO A 89 -6.19 -8.66 -13.13
C PRO A 89 -5.73 -9.95 -12.44
N ALA A 90 -6.37 -10.31 -11.33
CA ALA A 90 -6.01 -11.50 -10.55
C ALA A 90 -6.09 -12.79 -11.37
N THR A 91 -7.00 -12.83 -12.36
CA THR A 91 -7.15 -13.93 -13.31
C THR A 91 -5.96 -14.10 -14.25
N CYS A 92 -5.12 -13.06 -14.38
CA CYS A 92 -3.97 -13.04 -15.29
C CYS A 92 -2.61 -13.12 -14.56
N GLY A 93 -2.58 -13.06 -13.23
CA GLY A 93 -1.33 -13.01 -12.46
C GLY A 93 -1.17 -14.22 -11.54
N GLU A 94 0.02 -14.83 -11.55
CA GLU A 94 0.44 -15.75 -10.48
C GLU A 94 1.31 -15.01 -9.46
N SER A 95 0.92 -15.06 -8.18
CA SER A 95 1.76 -14.57 -7.10
C SER A 95 2.96 -15.50 -6.89
N MET A 96 4.18 -14.96 -6.86
CA MET A 96 5.43 -15.68 -6.56
C MET A 96 5.40 -16.48 -5.24
N SER A 97 4.49 -16.14 -4.31
CA SER A 97 4.40 -16.78 -2.99
C SER A 97 4.23 -18.31 -3.05
N LYS A 98 3.62 -18.85 -4.12
CA LYS A 98 3.49 -20.31 -4.31
C LYS A 98 4.81 -20.98 -4.73
N GLN A 99 5.65 -20.30 -5.52
CA GLN A 99 6.92 -20.88 -5.97
C GLN A 99 7.97 -20.93 -4.85
N GLY A 100 7.97 -19.95 -3.93
CA GLY A 100 8.90 -19.91 -2.80
C GLY A 100 8.71 -21.06 -1.79
N LYS A 101 7.45 -21.41 -1.48
CA LYS A 101 7.14 -22.52 -0.54
C LYS A 101 7.46 -23.91 -1.11
N LEU A 102 7.37 -24.08 -2.44
CA LEU A 102 7.76 -25.32 -3.10
C LEU A 102 9.28 -25.57 -3.09
N ARG A 103 10.10 -24.51 -3.04
CA ARG A 103 11.56 -24.65 -2.97
C ARG A 103 12.09 -24.97 -1.56
N SER A 104 11.50 -24.41 -0.51
CA SER A 104 11.96 -24.65 0.88
C SER A 104 11.70 -26.08 1.39
N ARG A 105 10.74 -26.81 0.82
CA ARG A 105 10.45 -28.21 1.17
C ARG A 105 11.07 -29.26 0.24
N ARG A 106 11.92 -28.87 -0.72
CA ARG A 106 12.70 -29.81 -1.55
C ARG A 106 13.90 -30.37 -0.79
N SER A 107 13.60 -31.02 0.33
CA SER A 107 14.37 -32.18 0.78
C SER A 107 13.85 -33.40 0.00
N ARG A 108 14.53 -33.67 -1.11
CA ARG A 108 14.84 -35.02 -1.64
C ARG A 108 13.77 -35.97 -2.21
N THR A 109 12.50 -35.61 -2.38
CA THR A 109 11.60 -36.42 -3.22
C THR A 109 11.29 -35.73 -4.55
N SER A 110 11.67 -36.38 -5.63
CA SER A 110 11.43 -36.00 -7.03
C SER A 110 9.94 -36.04 -7.34
N PHE A 111 9.20 -35.02 -6.94
CA PHE A 111 7.87 -34.76 -7.46
C PHE A 111 8.01 -33.67 -8.52
N ASP A 112 7.89 -34.07 -9.78
CA ASP A 112 7.73 -33.18 -10.92
C ASP A 112 6.25 -32.78 -10.92
N PRO A 113 5.89 -31.53 -10.57
CA PRO A 113 4.50 -31.12 -10.66
C PRO A 113 4.12 -31.14 -12.14
N SER A 114 3.18 -32.02 -12.52
CA SER A 114 2.66 -32.10 -13.88
C SER A 114 2.25 -30.70 -14.35
N PRO A 115 2.62 -30.26 -15.56
CA PRO A 115 2.28 -28.94 -16.11
C PRO A 115 0.75 -28.67 -16.18
N ASP A 116 -0.09 -29.67 -15.98
CA ASP A 116 -1.56 -29.57 -16.07
C ASP A 116 -2.25 -28.86 -14.89
N VAL A 117 -1.54 -28.52 -13.81
CA VAL A 117 -2.16 -27.88 -12.63
C VAL A 117 -2.36 -26.37 -12.84
N LEU A 118 -1.62 -25.77 -13.77
CA LEU A 118 -1.86 -24.40 -14.23
C LEU A 118 -2.63 -24.51 -15.54
N GLY A 119 -3.97 -24.43 -15.45
CA GLY A 119 -4.80 -24.35 -16.65
C GLY A 119 -4.27 -23.28 -17.60
N PRO A 120 -4.40 -23.46 -18.93
CA PRO A 120 -3.81 -22.55 -19.90
C PRO A 120 -4.19 -21.11 -19.58
N VAL A 121 -3.18 -20.23 -19.47
CA VAL A 121 -3.39 -18.79 -19.35
C VAL A 121 -4.35 -18.39 -20.47
N SER A 122 -5.49 -17.84 -20.06
CA SER A 122 -6.58 -17.54 -20.97
C SER A 122 -6.06 -16.61 -22.08
N ARG A 123 -6.56 -16.79 -23.30
CA ARG A 123 -6.11 -16.00 -24.46
C ARG A 123 -6.26 -14.50 -24.19
N GLU A 124 -7.29 -14.15 -23.43
CA GLU A 124 -7.62 -12.80 -23.03
C GLU A 124 -6.54 -12.16 -22.12
N CYS A 125 -5.86 -12.95 -21.27
CA CYS A 125 -4.74 -12.46 -20.48
C CYS A 125 -3.47 -12.26 -21.32
N ARG A 126 -3.26 -13.09 -22.35
CA ARG A 126 -2.17 -12.92 -23.33
C ARG A 126 -2.35 -11.63 -24.12
N ASP A 127 -3.56 -11.36 -24.60
CA ASP A 127 -3.87 -10.16 -25.38
C ASP A 127 -3.71 -8.86 -24.57
N LEU A 128 -3.70 -8.94 -23.24
CA LEU A 128 -3.41 -7.82 -22.35
C LEU A 128 -1.92 -7.53 -22.14
N GLY A 129 -1.03 -8.36 -22.70
CA GLY A 129 0.41 -8.28 -22.48
C GLY A 129 0.85 -8.81 -21.10
N ALA A 130 0.01 -9.61 -20.44
CA ALA A 130 0.29 -10.20 -19.13
C ALA A 130 1.12 -11.49 -19.20
N VAL A 131 1.85 -11.72 -20.31
CA VAL A 131 2.64 -12.93 -20.57
C VAL A 131 4.04 -12.51 -21.02
N ASP A 132 5.07 -13.22 -20.54
CA ASP A 132 6.46 -12.98 -20.94
C ASP A 132 6.66 -13.51 -22.37
N ASP A 133 7.07 -12.65 -23.31
CA ASP A 133 7.32 -13.02 -24.71
C ASP A 133 8.34 -14.17 -24.85
N ARG A 134 9.21 -14.36 -23.85
CA ARG A 134 10.20 -15.45 -23.83
C ARG A 134 9.60 -16.79 -23.42
N TYR A 135 8.45 -16.78 -22.76
CA TYR A 135 7.74 -17.96 -22.26
C TYR A 135 6.23 -17.74 -22.37
N PRO A 136 5.65 -17.84 -23.58
CA PRO A 136 4.24 -17.53 -23.85
C PRO A 136 3.25 -18.41 -23.06
N GLU A 137 3.72 -19.50 -22.48
CA GLU A 137 3.00 -20.38 -21.56
C GLU A 137 3.05 -19.95 -20.08
N LYS A 138 3.86 -18.94 -19.71
CA LYS A 138 4.03 -18.49 -18.32
C LYS A 138 3.35 -17.15 -18.05
N SER A 139 2.63 -17.12 -16.94
CA SER A 139 2.05 -15.90 -16.37
C SER A 139 3.12 -14.88 -15.99
N PHE A 140 2.78 -13.59 -16.10
CA PHE A 140 3.65 -12.51 -15.65
C PHE A 140 4.00 -12.68 -14.17
N THR A 141 5.29 -12.68 -13.85
CA THR A 141 5.79 -12.83 -12.48
C THR A 141 6.28 -11.49 -11.95
N TYR A 142 5.63 -10.97 -10.92
CA TYR A 142 6.09 -9.75 -10.24
C TYR A 142 7.34 -10.03 -9.41
N PRO A 143 8.24 -9.03 -9.22
CA PRO A 143 9.31 -9.12 -8.23
C PRO A 143 8.77 -9.47 -6.83
N VAL A 144 9.64 -9.98 -5.96
CA VAL A 144 9.27 -10.29 -4.56
C VAL A 144 8.81 -9.03 -3.81
N ARG A 145 9.49 -7.91 -4.09
CA ARG A 145 9.18 -6.59 -3.55
C ARG A 145 9.15 -5.57 -4.67
N TYR A 146 8.07 -4.81 -4.77
CA TYR A 146 7.90 -3.80 -5.81
C TYR A 146 7.03 -2.65 -5.33
N PHE A 147 7.18 -1.52 -6.01
CA PHE A 147 6.20 -0.44 -5.99
C PHE A 147 5.35 -0.52 -7.24
N VAL A 148 4.09 -0.11 -7.13
CA VAL A 148 3.24 0.10 -8.31
C VAL A 148 3.20 1.58 -8.61
N ASN A 149 3.59 1.98 -9.83
CA ASN A 149 3.35 3.35 -10.29
C ASN A 149 1.84 3.57 -10.43
N ILE A 150 1.30 4.43 -9.57
CA ILE A 150 -0.14 4.65 -9.41
C ILE A 150 -0.72 5.28 -10.68
N THR A 151 -0.03 6.27 -11.26
CA THR A 151 -0.43 6.96 -12.48
C THR A 151 -0.57 5.99 -13.64
N SER A 152 0.51 5.26 -13.97
CA SER A 152 0.49 4.32 -15.09
C SER A 152 -0.45 3.14 -14.85
N HIS A 153 -0.69 2.76 -13.59
CA HIS A 153 -1.67 1.71 -13.28
C HIS A 153 -3.09 2.15 -13.64
N VAL A 154 -3.49 3.37 -13.24
CA VAL A 154 -4.81 3.91 -13.59
C VAL A 154 -4.93 4.12 -15.11
N GLU A 155 -3.90 4.67 -15.75
CA GLU A 155 -3.86 4.85 -17.21
C GLU A 155 -3.99 3.52 -17.97
N TRP A 156 -3.29 2.47 -17.51
CA TRP A 156 -3.34 1.16 -18.14
C TRP A 156 -4.75 0.58 -18.16
N TYR A 157 -5.50 0.73 -17.07
CA TYR A 157 -6.90 0.28 -16.98
C TYR A 157 -7.85 1.18 -17.79
N ARG A 158 -7.72 2.51 -17.68
CA ARG A 158 -8.60 3.45 -18.39
C ARG A 158 -8.46 3.38 -19.90
N SER A 159 -7.23 3.24 -20.40
CA SER A 159 -6.96 3.02 -21.85
C SER A 159 -7.59 1.73 -22.40
N ARG A 160 -8.09 0.85 -21.52
CA ARG A 160 -8.75 -0.41 -21.84
C ARG A 160 -10.25 -0.42 -21.51
N GLY A 161 -10.83 0.77 -21.33
CA GLY A 161 -12.27 0.93 -21.11
C GLY A 161 -12.73 0.60 -19.69
N VAL A 162 -11.82 0.56 -18.72
CA VAL A 162 -12.17 0.36 -17.30
C VAL A 162 -12.33 1.70 -16.60
N ASP A 163 -13.44 1.87 -15.87
CA ASP A 163 -13.61 2.99 -14.94
C ASP A 163 -12.72 2.79 -13.70
N ALA A 164 -11.46 3.17 -13.80
CA ALA A 164 -10.48 3.01 -12.73
C ALA A 164 -10.35 4.27 -11.88
N THR A 165 -10.38 4.11 -10.56
CA THR A 165 -10.14 5.16 -9.56
C THR A 165 -9.06 4.72 -8.57
N ALA A 166 -8.06 5.57 -8.36
CA ALA A 166 -7.09 5.41 -7.29
C ALA A 166 -7.62 6.04 -5.99
N VAL A 167 -7.72 5.27 -4.92
CA VAL A 167 -8.02 5.79 -3.57
C VAL A 167 -6.71 5.85 -2.79
N ILE A 168 -6.19 7.04 -2.58
CA ILE A 168 -4.91 7.26 -1.88
C ILE A 168 -5.20 7.50 -0.40
N VAL A 169 -4.81 6.54 0.45
CA VAL A 169 -4.93 6.65 1.90
C VAL A 169 -3.64 7.24 2.46
N LEU A 170 -3.76 8.44 3.03
CA LEU A 170 -2.71 9.11 3.77
C LEU A 170 -2.89 8.88 5.27
N ARG A 171 -1.77 8.79 5.97
CA ARG A 171 -1.71 8.61 7.42
C ARG A 171 -0.65 9.54 7.99
N ASP A 172 -0.69 9.80 9.29
CA ASP A 172 0.39 10.47 9.98
C ASP A 172 1.75 9.82 9.67
N LYS A 173 2.71 10.64 9.21
CA LYS A 173 4.03 10.17 8.79
C LYS A 173 4.77 9.45 9.92
N SER A 174 4.71 9.96 11.14
CA SER A 174 5.43 9.35 12.28
C SER A 174 4.90 7.95 12.59
N ILE A 175 3.57 7.76 12.48
CA ILE A 175 2.94 6.46 12.72
C ILE A 175 3.24 5.49 11.56
N GLY A 176 3.15 5.96 10.31
CA GLY A 176 3.49 5.16 9.13
C GLY A 176 4.94 4.66 9.16
N HIS A 177 5.86 5.59 9.41
CA HIS A 177 7.29 5.33 9.54
C HIS A 177 7.58 4.31 10.65
N TYR A 178 7.07 4.58 11.86
CA TYR A 178 7.31 3.73 13.02
C TYR A 178 6.71 2.33 12.86
N SER A 179 5.51 2.22 12.30
CA SER A 179 4.87 0.94 11.99
C SER A 179 5.76 0.10 11.07
N ARG A 180 6.27 0.70 9.99
CA ARG A 180 7.18 0.01 9.07
C ARG A 180 8.48 -0.38 9.75
N TYR A 181 9.06 0.52 10.53
CA TYR A 181 10.30 0.25 11.24
C TYR A 181 10.18 -0.97 12.16
N LEU A 182 9.09 -1.06 12.93
CA LEU A 182 8.87 -2.17 13.85
C LEU A 182 8.40 -3.47 13.19
N GLU A 183 7.45 -3.38 12.26
CA GLU A 183 6.74 -4.57 11.74
C GLU A 183 7.34 -5.12 10.46
N HIS A 184 8.13 -4.32 9.74
CA HIS A 184 8.67 -4.69 8.43
C HIS A 184 10.19 -4.59 8.35
N CYS A 185 10.77 -3.49 8.86
CA CYS A 185 12.11 -3.07 8.51
C CYS A 185 12.85 -2.46 9.70
N GLY A 186 13.62 -3.26 10.43
CA GLY A 186 14.41 -2.75 11.56
C GLY A 186 15.58 -1.82 11.19
N ILE A 187 15.62 -1.31 9.95
CA ILE A 187 16.69 -0.49 9.39
C ILE A 187 16.08 0.85 8.95
N GLU A 188 16.34 1.91 9.73
CA GLU A 188 15.78 3.25 9.52
C GLU A 188 15.98 3.78 8.10
N GLY A 189 17.22 3.67 7.58
CA GLY A 189 17.57 4.23 6.27
C GLY A 189 16.79 3.59 5.11
N GLU A 190 16.46 2.29 5.21
CA GLU A 190 15.65 1.61 4.21
C GLU A 190 14.18 2.04 4.29
N VAL A 191 13.65 2.24 5.51
CA VAL A 191 12.30 2.79 5.71
C VAL A 191 12.18 4.17 5.10
N GLU A 192 13.16 5.06 5.32
CA GLU A 192 13.19 6.41 4.76
C GLU A 192 13.24 6.39 3.23
N GLU A 193 14.05 5.50 2.63
CA GLU A 193 14.14 5.35 1.17
C GLU A 193 12.81 4.85 0.59
N ASP A 194 12.19 3.84 1.20
CA ASP A 194 10.90 3.32 0.77
C ASP A 194 9.76 4.34 0.92
N GLU A 195 9.77 5.13 2.00
CA GLU A 195 8.84 6.25 2.19
C GLU A 195 9.04 7.30 1.11
N LYS A 196 10.28 7.66 0.80
CA LYS A 196 10.59 8.64 -0.24
C LYS A 196 10.09 8.19 -1.60
N VAL A 197 10.35 6.93 -1.99
CA VAL A 197 9.88 6.38 -3.27
C VAL A 197 8.36 6.33 -3.31
N GLY A 198 7.72 5.80 -2.25
CA GLY A 198 6.28 5.69 -2.19
C GLY A 198 5.56 7.06 -2.19
N LEU A 199 6.09 8.05 -1.48
CA LEU A 199 5.58 9.42 -1.49
C LEU A 199 5.71 10.04 -2.87
N GLY A 200 6.84 9.86 -3.54
CA GLY A 200 7.03 10.37 -4.91
C GLY A 200 5.98 9.81 -5.89
N LEU A 201 5.63 8.53 -5.78
CA LEU A 201 4.57 7.92 -6.60
C LEU A 201 3.17 8.46 -6.27
N ILE A 202 2.92 8.80 -5.00
CA ILE A 202 1.67 9.42 -4.56
C ILE A 202 1.58 10.86 -5.08
N GLU A 203 2.64 11.65 -4.93
CA GLU A 203 2.73 13.03 -5.41
C GLU A 203 2.53 13.09 -6.93
N GLU A 204 3.23 12.23 -7.68
CA GLU A 204 3.07 12.12 -9.13
C GLU A 204 1.62 11.84 -9.53
N ALA A 205 0.95 10.91 -8.85
CA ALA A 205 -0.44 10.55 -9.15
C ALA A 205 -1.43 11.67 -8.84
N LEU A 206 -1.22 12.39 -7.73
CA LEU A 206 -2.05 13.53 -7.36
C LEU A 206 -1.91 14.69 -8.34
N GLU A 207 -0.73 14.89 -8.92
CA GLU A 207 -0.49 15.92 -9.93
C GLU A 207 -1.06 15.53 -11.30
N ARG A 208 -0.78 14.32 -11.78
CA ARG A 208 -1.04 13.92 -13.17
C ARG A 208 -2.47 13.46 -13.42
N LEU A 209 -3.04 12.67 -12.52
CA LEU A 209 -4.34 12.03 -12.77
C LEU A 209 -5.50 13.02 -12.93
N PRO A 210 -5.65 14.07 -12.10
CA PRO A 210 -6.72 15.05 -12.30
C PRO A 210 -6.64 15.76 -13.66
N ALA A 211 -5.42 16.11 -14.11
CA ALA A 211 -5.21 16.82 -15.38
C ALA A 211 -5.55 15.96 -16.60
N MET A 212 -5.29 14.65 -16.53
CA MET A 212 -5.55 13.72 -17.64
C MET A 212 -7.03 13.40 -17.85
N TYR A 213 -7.85 13.58 -16.82
CA TYR A 213 -9.23 13.10 -16.82
C TYR A 213 -10.24 14.14 -16.30
N SER A 214 -10.02 15.42 -16.63
CA SER A 214 -10.92 16.51 -16.26
C SER A 214 -12.37 16.28 -16.71
N ASP A 215 -12.56 15.58 -17.82
CA ASP A 215 -13.86 15.36 -18.46
C ASP A 215 -14.50 14.02 -18.08
N SER A 216 -13.81 13.23 -17.24
CA SER A 216 -14.30 11.93 -16.78
C SER A 216 -15.43 12.11 -15.78
N SER A 217 -16.49 11.33 -15.93
CA SER A 217 -17.59 11.35 -14.96
C SER A 217 -17.15 10.86 -13.57
N SER A 218 -16.16 9.98 -13.48
CA SER A 218 -15.59 9.50 -12.22
C SER A 218 -14.26 10.18 -11.89
N PRO A 219 -14.01 10.50 -10.60
CA PRO A 219 -12.71 11.03 -10.20
C PRO A 219 -11.62 9.96 -10.44
N PRO A 220 -10.50 10.32 -11.08
CA PRO A 220 -9.39 9.39 -11.31
C PRO A 220 -8.62 9.11 -10.02
N VAL A 221 -8.68 10.03 -9.06
CA VAL A 221 -8.03 9.93 -7.76
C VAL A 221 -8.93 10.49 -6.66
N VAL A 222 -8.99 9.79 -5.52
CA VAL A 222 -9.71 10.21 -4.31
C VAL A 222 -8.77 10.08 -3.13
N MET A 223 -8.66 11.14 -2.32
CA MET A 223 -7.80 11.16 -1.14
C MET A 223 -8.58 10.80 0.12
N VAL A 224 -7.98 9.95 0.97
CA VAL A 224 -8.53 9.55 2.27
C VAL A 224 -7.49 9.80 3.34
N GLN A 225 -7.77 10.73 4.26
CA GLN A 225 -6.97 10.87 5.48
C GLN A 225 -7.46 9.86 6.52
N TYR A 226 -6.60 8.91 6.90
CA TYR A 226 -6.95 7.82 7.81
C TYR A 226 -7.42 8.34 9.18
N GLU A 227 -6.76 9.38 9.71
CA GLU A 227 -7.12 10.02 10.97
C GLU A 227 -8.51 10.67 10.89
N SER A 228 -8.83 11.36 9.78
CA SER A 228 -10.16 11.93 9.58
C SER A 228 -11.23 10.86 9.45
N LEU A 229 -10.93 9.75 8.78
CA LEU A 229 -11.83 8.60 8.68
C LEU A 229 -12.13 8.02 10.07
N LEU A 230 -11.12 7.88 10.94
CA LEU A 230 -11.33 7.40 12.31
C LEU A 230 -12.09 8.41 13.18
N LEU A 231 -11.81 9.71 13.03
CA LEU A 231 -12.42 10.76 13.84
C LEU A 231 -13.89 11.00 13.48
N LEU A 232 -14.20 11.06 12.19
CA LEU A 232 -15.53 11.40 11.68
C LEU A 232 -16.39 10.16 11.38
N GLY A 233 -15.76 8.98 11.29
CA GLY A 233 -16.42 7.69 11.13
C GLY A 233 -17.39 7.64 9.94
N GLU A 234 -18.65 7.36 10.25
CA GLU A 234 -19.73 7.22 9.27
C GLU A 234 -19.90 8.44 8.35
N PHE A 235 -19.78 9.66 8.88
CA PHE A 235 -19.97 10.87 8.07
C PHE A 235 -18.92 10.97 6.95
N PHE A 236 -17.66 10.67 7.25
CA PHE A 236 -16.60 10.66 6.25
C PHE A 236 -16.79 9.52 5.27
N LEU A 237 -17.17 8.33 5.76
CA LEU A 237 -17.39 7.17 4.91
C LEU A 237 -18.55 7.40 3.92
N ILE A 238 -19.69 7.95 4.35
CA ILE A 238 -20.82 8.26 3.44
C ILE A 238 -20.38 9.23 2.34
N ARG A 239 -19.59 10.25 2.68
CA ARG A 239 -19.04 11.17 1.68
C ARG A 239 -18.14 10.43 0.67
N LEU A 240 -17.22 9.61 1.16
CA LEU A 240 -16.34 8.78 0.33
C LEU A 240 -17.14 7.85 -0.59
N LEU A 241 -18.19 7.20 -0.09
CA LEU A 241 -19.04 6.31 -0.90
C LEU A 241 -19.77 7.06 -2.00
N ARG A 242 -20.28 8.27 -1.73
CA ARG A 242 -20.92 9.10 -2.76
C ARG A 242 -19.93 9.52 -3.84
N GLU A 243 -18.74 9.94 -3.45
CA GLU A 243 -17.65 10.30 -4.37
C GLU A 243 -17.23 9.11 -5.23
N LEU A 244 -17.17 7.92 -4.62
CA LEU A 244 -16.93 6.66 -5.30
C LEU A 244 -18.19 6.05 -5.91
N ARG A 245 -19.34 6.72 -5.97
CA ARG A 245 -20.60 6.19 -6.55
C ARG A 245 -20.92 4.76 -6.11
N LEU A 246 -20.63 4.44 -4.86
CA LEU A 246 -20.98 3.17 -4.23
C LEU A 246 -22.31 3.31 -3.51
N PRO A 247 -23.08 2.22 -3.36
CA PRO A 247 -24.37 2.27 -2.69
C PRO A 247 -24.19 2.71 -1.23
N THR A 248 -24.99 3.70 -0.81
CA THR A 248 -25.01 4.18 0.59
C THR A 248 -26.10 3.51 1.43
N ASN A 249 -27.06 2.85 0.79
CA ASN A 249 -28.27 2.36 1.44
C ASN A 249 -28.16 0.85 1.69
N GLY A 250 -28.52 0.41 2.90
CA GLY A 250 -28.79 -1.00 3.19
C GLY A 250 -27.61 -1.84 3.73
N ASN A 251 -26.38 -1.33 3.71
CA ASN A 251 -25.24 -2.06 4.25
C ASN A 251 -24.90 -1.59 5.66
N LYS A 252 -24.77 -2.55 6.59
CA LYS A 252 -24.27 -2.30 7.94
C LYS A 252 -22.83 -1.78 7.82
N LEU A 253 -22.61 -0.51 8.15
CA LEU A 253 -21.28 0.09 8.13
C LEU A 253 -20.34 -0.68 9.07
N PRO A 254 -19.06 -0.83 8.70
CA PRO A 254 -18.12 -1.56 9.54
C PRO A 254 -17.88 -0.81 10.86
N VAL A 255 -17.58 -1.57 11.90
CA VAL A 255 -17.11 -0.99 13.17
C VAL A 255 -15.69 -0.48 12.97
N PHE A 256 -15.50 0.82 13.12
CA PHE A 256 -14.18 1.45 13.06
C PHE A 256 -13.34 1.00 14.25
N LYS A 257 -12.25 0.28 13.97
CA LYS A 257 -11.23 -0.05 14.97
C LYS A 257 -10.02 0.84 14.73
N ASN A 258 -9.58 1.55 15.76
CA ASN A 258 -8.41 2.41 15.68
C ASN A 258 -7.12 1.56 15.60
N GLY A 259 -6.60 1.38 14.38
CA GLY A 259 -5.33 0.69 14.14
C GLY A 259 -4.11 1.41 14.74
N ASN A 260 -4.21 2.72 15.04
CA ASN A 260 -3.13 3.50 15.65
C ASN A 260 -2.92 3.14 17.13
N ALA A 261 -3.89 2.51 17.79
CA ALA A 261 -3.87 2.29 19.24
C ALA A 261 -2.65 1.49 19.73
N LYS A 262 -2.09 0.61 18.89
CA LYS A 262 -0.86 -0.14 19.21
C LYS A 262 0.40 0.74 19.23
N TYR A 263 0.52 1.69 18.32
CA TYR A 263 1.72 2.53 18.18
C TYR A 263 1.75 3.70 19.17
N ILE A 264 0.59 4.25 19.54
CA ILE A 264 0.52 5.42 20.43
C ILE A 264 1.16 5.12 21.80
N LYS A 265 0.95 3.92 22.34
CA LYS A 265 1.50 3.53 23.65
C LYS A 265 3.02 3.49 23.61
N GLU A 266 3.59 2.85 22.60
CA GLU A 266 5.03 2.69 22.45
C GLU A 266 5.72 4.01 22.13
N PHE A 267 5.14 4.82 21.25
CA PHE A 267 5.67 6.14 20.91
C PHE A 267 5.75 7.05 22.15
N SER A 268 4.73 6.98 23.02
CA SER A 268 4.73 7.71 24.28
C SER A 268 5.84 7.25 25.25
N MET A 269 6.26 5.98 25.18
CA MET A 269 7.35 5.44 26.02
C MET A 269 8.72 5.88 25.49
N LEU A 270 8.97 5.77 24.20
CA LEU A 270 10.24 6.18 23.58
C LEU A 270 10.51 7.68 23.75
N HIS A 271 9.48 8.53 23.63
CA HIS A 271 9.64 9.97 23.86
C HIS A 271 9.97 10.30 25.32
N LYS A 272 9.37 9.58 26.29
CA LYS A 272 9.71 9.73 27.71
C LYS A 272 11.16 9.35 27.99
N GLU A 273 11.66 8.27 27.38
CA GLU A 273 13.04 7.80 27.56
C GLU A 273 14.09 8.76 26.96
N LYS A 274 13.82 9.33 25.79
CA LYS A 274 14.69 10.38 25.21
C LYS A 274 14.69 11.65 26.07
N GLN A 275 13.57 12.01 26.70
CA GLN A 275 13.49 13.15 27.61
C GLN A 275 14.21 12.91 28.95
N THR A 276 14.10 11.71 29.54
CA THR A 276 14.84 11.35 30.76
C THR A 276 16.35 11.30 30.50
N SER A 277 16.77 10.77 29.35
CA SER A 277 18.20 10.72 28.97
C SER A 277 18.80 12.12 28.76
N ARG A 278 18.05 13.03 28.12
CA ARG A 278 18.49 14.44 27.94
C ARG A 278 18.57 15.20 29.26
N THR A 279 17.63 14.98 30.18
CA THR A 279 17.64 15.63 31.50
C THR A 279 18.75 15.07 32.40
N ALA A 280 19.04 13.77 32.35
CA ALA A 280 20.17 13.16 33.04
C ALA A 280 21.52 13.71 32.55
N PHE A 281 21.71 13.81 31.23
CA PHE A 281 22.95 14.35 30.64
C PHE A 281 23.13 15.85 30.93
N SER A 282 22.05 16.63 30.94
CA SER A 282 22.08 18.04 31.34
C SER A 282 22.50 18.23 32.80
N ARG A 283 21.98 17.40 33.72
CA ARG A 283 22.38 17.42 35.14
C ARG A 283 23.85 17.08 35.33
N GLN A 284 24.40 16.15 34.55
CA GLN A 284 25.81 15.75 34.63
C GLN A 284 26.77 16.86 34.16
N ARG A 285 26.36 17.71 33.21
CA ARG A 285 27.14 18.90 32.80
C ARG A 285 27.14 19.99 33.87
N HIS A 286 26.03 20.16 34.60
CA HIS A 286 25.95 21.16 35.67
C HIS A 286 26.73 20.77 36.92
N THR A 287 26.83 19.48 37.27
CA THR A 287 27.62 19.03 38.43
C THR A 287 29.13 18.99 38.13
N GLY A 288 29.54 18.78 36.88
CA GLY A 288 30.96 18.76 36.47
C GLY A 288 31.64 20.15 36.42
N LEU A 289 30.88 21.24 36.32
CA LEU A 289 31.40 22.61 36.25
C LEU A 289 31.67 23.25 37.63
N LEU A 290 31.12 22.67 38.71
CA LEU A 290 31.39 23.10 40.09
C LEU A 290 32.64 22.45 40.72
N GLY A 291 33.24 21.44 40.08
CA GLY A 291 34.38 20.69 40.63
C GLY A 291 35.78 21.19 40.24
N LYS A 292 35.93 22.23 39.41
CA LYS A 292 37.26 22.68 38.90
C LYS A 292 37.75 24.04 39.40
N ARG A 293 37.16 24.60 40.46
CA ARG A 293 37.65 25.82 41.13
C ARG A 293 38.03 25.52 42.59
N LEU A 294 39.16 24.85 42.81
CA LEU A 294 39.90 24.85 44.09
C LEU A 294 41.21 24.07 43.90
N ARG A 295 42.22 24.71 43.32
CA ARG A 295 43.66 24.38 43.46
C ARG A 295 44.49 25.45 42.73
N LYS A 296 44.57 26.63 43.34
CA LYS A 296 45.69 27.55 43.19
C LYS A 296 46.05 28.02 44.59
N GLY A 297 46.70 27.13 45.34
CA GLY A 297 47.42 27.47 46.56
C GLY A 297 48.85 27.81 46.15
N THR A 298 49.14 29.10 46.20
CA THR A 298 50.43 29.74 46.50
C THR A 298 51.53 28.83 47.05
N THR A 299 52.64 28.73 46.31
CA THR A 299 53.98 28.54 46.88
C THR A 299 54.72 29.87 46.73
N LEU A 300 54.94 30.54 47.85
CA LEU A 300 55.74 31.75 47.99
C LEU A 300 56.42 31.60 49.35
N GLU A 301 57.60 30.99 49.37
CA GLU A 301 58.58 31.17 50.44
C GLU A 301 59.96 31.23 49.80
N ASP A 302 60.53 32.42 49.89
CA ASP A 302 61.93 32.76 49.73
C ASP A 302 62.75 32.18 50.88
N SER A 303 64.00 31.78 50.58
CA SER A 303 65.25 31.83 51.40
C SER A 303 66.10 30.57 51.26
#